data_AF-A0A419A763-F1
#
_entry.id   AF-A0A419A763-F1
#
_cell.length_a   1.000
_cell.length_b   1.000
_cell.length_c   1.000
_cell.angle_alpha   90.00
_cell.angle_beta   90.00
_cell.angle_gamma   90.00
#
_symmetry.space_group_name_H-M   'P 1'
#
loop_
_entity.id
_entity.type
_entity.pdbx_description
1 polymer ?
#
loop_
_entity_poly.entity_id
_entity_poly.type
_entity_poly.pdbx_seq_one_letter_code
_entity_poly.pdbx_strand_id
1 'polypeptide(L)' 'MTAPTRHPTLKDWQHARILDALSEGFGVEDIAERTGWSVDAIREFVFSMPAELRREIYAREGAEQ' A
#
# COMPACT_ATOMS: atom_id res chain seq x y z
N MET A 1 21.74 12.54 -22.34
CA MET A 1 20.44 11.87 -22.18
C MET A 1 19.88 12.30 -20.83
N THR A 2 18.97 13.28 -20.80
CA THR A 2 18.32 13.73 -19.58
C THR A 2 17.25 12.72 -19.19
N ALA A 3 17.36 12.14 -17.99
CA ALA A 3 16.33 11.26 -17.44
C ALA A 3 14.98 12.00 -17.44
N PRO A 4 13.87 11.37 -17.88
CA PRO A 4 12.57 12.00 -17.78
C PRO A 4 12.28 12.27 -16.30
N THR A 5 12.14 13.55 -15.94
CA THR A 5 11.67 13.98 -14.61
C THR A 5 10.24 13.47 -14.47
N ARG A 6 10.08 12.26 -13.94
CA ARG A 6 8.78 11.62 -13.74
C ARG A 6 8.13 12.35 -12.58
N HIS A 7 7.37 13.40 -12.87
CA HIS A 7 6.55 14.03 -11.84
C HIS A 7 5.59 12.96 -11.29
N PRO A 8 5.56 12.75 -9.96
CA PRO A 8 4.66 11.78 -9.37
C PRO A 8 3.23 12.19 -9.69
N THR A 9 2.48 11.25 -10.26
CA THR A 9 1.06 11.47 -10.55
C THR A 9 0.26 11.44 -9.25
N LEU A 10 -0.98 11.91 -9.28
CA LEU A 10 -1.89 11.80 -8.13
C LEU A 10 -1.99 10.35 -7.62
N LYS A 11 -1.93 9.39 -8.55
CA LYS A 11 -1.96 7.95 -8.24
C LYS A 11 -0.70 7.48 -7.51
N ASP A 12 0.48 8.01 -7.87
CA ASP A 12 1.73 7.69 -7.18
C ASP A 12 1.70 8.15 -5.71
N TRP A 13 1.16 9.34 -5.45
CA TRP A 13 0.97 9.85 -4.10
C TRP A 13 -0.03 9.00 -3.30
N GLN A 14 -1.13 8.58 -3.93
CA GLN A 14 -2.12 7.72 -3.28
C GLN A 14 -1.55 6.34 -2.93
N HIS A 15 -0.79 5.73 -3.84
CA HIS A 15 -0.09 4.48 -3.57
C HIS A 15 0.92 4.62 -2.41
N ALA A 16 1.66 5.72 -2.36
CA ALA A 16 2.59 5.98 -1.26
C ALA A 16 1.87 6.04 0.10
N ARG A 17 0.68 6.65 0.17
CA ARG A 17 -0.12 6.67 1.41
C ARG A 17 -0.64 5.29 1.81
N ILE A 18 -1.00 4.46 0.85
CA ILE A 18 -1.42 3.06 1.11
C ILE A 18 -0.24 2.28 1.67
N LEU A 19 0.96 2.40 1.07
CA LEU A 19 2.17 1.73 1.54
C LEU A 19 2.61 2.19 2.92
N ASP A 20 2.54 3.50 3.19
CA ASP A 20 2.84 4.10 4.49
C ASP A 20 1.93 3.51 5.57
N ALA A 21 0.62 3.50 5.34
CA ALA A 21 -0.34 2.97 6.29
C ALA A 21 -0.22 1.44 6.47
N LEU A 22 0.09 0.68 5.41
CA LEU A 22 0.43 -0.75 5.53
C LEU A 22 1.69 -0.97 6.38
N SER A 23 2.68 -0.09 6.26
CA SER A 23 3.93 -0.15 7.04
C SER A 23 3.72 0.19 8.52
N GLU A 24 2.76 1.08 8.81
CA GLU A 24 2.33 1.39 10.18
C GLU A 24 1.53 0.25 10.83
N GLY A 25 1.09 -0.75 10.06
CA GLY A 25 0.29 -1.87 10.54
C GLY A 25 -1.22 -1.63 10.49
N PHE A 26 -1.68 -0.65 9.70
CA PHE A 26 -3.11 -0.45 9.50
C PHE A 26 -3.70 -1.55 8.62
N GLY A 27 -4.83 -2.10 9.04
CA GLY A 27 -5.61 -3.02 8.23
C GLY A 27 -6.19 -2.33 7.00
N VAL A 28 -6.45 -3.11 5.94
CA VAL A 28 -6.97 -2.60 4.66
C VAL A 28 -8.27 -1.78 4.78
N GLU A 29 -9.08 -2.03 5.80
CA GLU A 29 -10.30 -1.28 6.11
C GLU A 29 -10.01 0.12 6.67
N ASP A 30 -9.04 0.23 7.58
CA ASP A 30 -8.60 1.52 8.15
C ASP A 30 -7.94 2.40 7.08
N ILE A 31 -7.12 1.77 6.22
CA ILE A 31 -6.50 2.44 5.08
C ILE A 31 -7.58 2.95 4.11
N ALA A 32 -8.62 2.16 3.85
CA ALA A 32 -9.74 2.57 3.00
C ALA A 32 -10.42 3.82 3.54
N GLU A 33 -10.72 3.85 4.83
CA GLU A 33 -11.34 4.99 5.50
C GLU A 33 -10.45 6.25 5.43
N ARG A 34 -9.14 6.12 5.66
CA ARG A 34 -8.22 7.25 5.72
C ARG A 34 -7.80 7.80 4.36
N THR A 35 -7.73 6.94 3.36
CA THR A 35 -7.35 7.32 1.99
C THR A 35 -8.55 7.65 1.11
N GLY A 36 -9.76 7.27 1.54
CA GLY A 36 -10.99 7.38 0.76
C GLY A 36 -11.04 6.38 -0.42
N TRP A 37 -10.20 5.35 -0.39
CA TRP A 37 -10.18 4.30 -1.41
C TRP A 37 -11.11 3.15 -1.03
N SER A 38 -11.58 2.42 -2.03
CA SER A 38 -12.29 1.17 -1.79
C SER A 38 -11.34 0.12 -1.22
N VAL A 39 -11.82 -0.64 -0.22
CA VAL A 39 -11.11 -1.81 0.33
C VAL A 39 -10.66 -2.75 -0.79
N ASP A 40 -11.51 -2.96 -1.79
CA ASP A 40 -11.20 -3.80 -2.95
C ASP A 40 -10.01 -3.29 -3.75
N ALA A 41 -9.95 -1.97 -4.01
CA ALA A 41 -8.84 -1.35 -4.73
C ALA A 41 -7.52 -1.43 -3.95
N ILE A 42 -7.57 -1.33 -2.62
CA ILE A 42 -6.40 -1.52 -1.75
C ILE A 42 -5.97 -2.98 -1.75
N ARG A 43 -6.92 -3.93 -1.69
CA ARG A 43 -6.62 -5.36 -1.81
C ARG A 43 -5.98 -5.68 -3.15
N GLU A 44 -6.54 -5.21 -4.26
CA GLU A 44 -5.96 -5.37 -5.60
C GLU A 44 -4.55 -4.79 -5.67
N PHE A 45 -4.32 -3.62 -5.08
CA PHE A 45 -2.99 -3.02 -4.98
C PHE A 45 -2.02 -3.91 -4.22
N VAL A 46 -2.40 -4.40 -3.03
CA VAL A 46 -1.59 -5.33 -2.23
C VAL A 46 -1.37 -6.65 -2.98
N PHE A 47 -2.36 -7.17 -3.69
CA PHE A 47 -2.25 -8.38 -4.52
C PHE A 47 -1.30 -8.20 -5.72
N SER A 48 -1.25 -6.99 -6.28
CA SER A 48 -0.32 -6.62 -7.35
C SER A 48 1.13 -6.54 -6.85
N MET A 49 1.36 -6.38 -5.53
CA MET A 49 2.70 -6.35 -4.97
C MET A 49 3.39 -7.73 -5.02
N PRO A 50 4.73 -7.74 -5.14
CA PRO A 50 5.55 -8.94 -4.98
C PRO A 50 5.14 -9.75 -3.76
N ALA A 51 5.14 -11.08 -3.89
CA ALA A 51 4.76 -11.97 -2.81
C ALA A 51 5.63 -11.81 -1.55
N GLU A 52 6.89 -11.37 -1.70
CA GLU A 52 7.79 -11.05 -0.58
C GLU A 52 7.27 -9.88 0.25
N LEU A 53 6.91 -8.75 -0.38
CA LEU A 53 6.35 -7.59 0.33
C LEU A 53 5.01 -7.90 0.98
N ARG A 54 4.16 -8.70 0.32
CA ARG A 54 2.93 -9.21 0.93
C ARG A 54 3.23 -10.03 2.17
N ARG A 55 4.25 -10.90 2.11
CA ARG A 55 4.62 -11.76 3.23
C ARG A 55 5.09 -10.93 4.43
N GLU A 56 5.81 -9.82 4.21
CA GLU A 56 6.23 -8.94 5.30
C GLU A 56 5.05 -8.21 5.96
N ILE A 57 4.07 -7.76 5.17
CA ILE A 57 2.84 -7.15 5.69
C ILE A 57 2.04 -8.15 6.55
N TYR A 58 1.83 -9.37 6.04
CA TYR A 58 1.07 -10.41 6.78
C TYR A 58 1.88 -11.08 7.90
N ALA A 59 3.20 -11.12 7.82
CA ALA A 59 4.04 -11.68 8.88
C ALA A 59 4.02 -10.82 10.14
N ARG A 60 3.79 -9.50 10.01
CA ARG A 60 3.66 -8.59 11.14
C ARG A 60 2.34 -8.80 11.88
N GLU A 61 1.25 -9.05 11.16
CA GLU A 61 -0.06 -9.44 11.74
C GLU A 61 -0.01 -10.78 12.49
N GLY A 62 0.85 -11.70 12.06
CA GLY A 62 1.01 -13.03 12.67
C GLY A 62 2.04 -13.12 13.81
N ALA A 63 2.82 -12.06 14.06
CA ALA A 63 3.88 -12.06 15.07
C ALA A 63 3.40 -11.65 16.48
N GLU A 64 2.14 -11.21 16.60
CA GLU A 64 1.49 -10.86 17.88
C GLU A 64 0.48 -11.94 18.36
N GLN A 65 0.64 -13.20 17.94
CA GLN A 65 -0.12 -14.34 18.49
C GLN A 65 0.74 -15.32 19.29
#